data_AF-A0AAD5VG70-F1
#
_entry.id   AF-A0AAD5VG70-F1
#
_cell.length_a   1.000
_cell.length_b   1.000
_cell.length_c   1.000
_cell.angle_alpha   90.00
_cell.angle_beta   90.00
_cell.angle_gamma   90.00
#
_symmetry.space_group_name_H-M   'P 1'
#
loop_
_entity.id
_entity.type
_entity.pdbx_description
1 polymer ?
#
loop_
_entity_poly.entity_id
_entity_poly.type
_entity_poly.pdbx_seq_one_letter_code
_entity_poly.pdbx_strand_id
1 'polypeptide(L)'
;MSFPTHPVEQLHFNMVHVHDTFKFGYESIMKNLDNPTATGEDLPNFLGYCLAWVTSIIHHHDIEEEAVFPFLNQKMDFSGEEEAHKAIHAGVDVLEKTLLEAQADNTKFDAAKVKDQIQQLAEHLFPHLDAEVKHLEPADVKKAGFDEGEFKAMNARLDKLAQTKGDPFVLVPFIKAHTPPELQSYWPNMPWYLRKIVIPYIFARRYSGYWKYAPYPI
;
A
#
# COMPACT_ATOMS: atom_id res chain seq x y z
N MET A 1 -7.93 -13.91 14.69
CA MET A 1 -7.41 -12.69 15.35
C MET A 1 -8.45 -11.59 15.25
N SER A 2 -8.35 -10.55 16.06
CA SER A 2 -9.22 -9.37 16.02
C SER A 2 -8.35 -8.11 15.96
N PHE A 3 -8.91 -7.02 15.46
CA PHE A 3 -8.22 -5.73 15.45
C PHE A 3 -7.81 -5.32 16.89
N PRO A 4 -6.58 -4.82 17.12
CA PRO A 4 -6.12 -4.45 18.47
C PRO A 4 -6.89 -3.29 19.08
N THR A 5 -6.89 -3.22 20.41
CA THR A 5 -7.55 -2.13 21.16
C THR A 5 -6.57 -1.05 21.63
N HIS A 6 -5.31 -1.41 21.88
CA HIS A 6 -4.29 -0.47 22.35
C HIS A 6 -3.75 0.37 21.18
N PRO A 7 -3.66 1.72 21.27
CA PRO A 7 -3.28 2.58 20.15
C PRO A 7 -1.94 2.20 19.48
N VAL A 8 -0.91 1.91 20.28
CA VAL A 8 0.39 1.45 19.77
C VAL A 8 0.26 0.14 18.98
N GLU A 9 -0.52 -0.81 19.47
CA GLU A 9 -0.71 -2.10 18.79
C GLU A 9 -1.53 -1.94 17.51
N GLN A 10 -2.45 -0.96 17.46
CA GLN A 10 -3.20 -0.63 16.26
C GLN A 10 -2.29 -0.08 15.14
N LEU A 11 -1.37 0.84 15.48
CA LEU A 11 -0.42 1.37 14.50
C LEU A 11 0.43 0.24 13.92
N HIS A 12 1.04 -0.57 14.79
CA HIS A 12 1.87 -1.69 14.37
C HIS A 12 1.07 -2.71 13.53
N PHE A 13 -0.14 -3.07 13.96
CA PHE A 13 -1.01 -3.99 13.21
C PHE A 13 -1.40 -3.47 11.83
N ASN A 14 -1.73 -2.17 11.73
CA ASN A 14 -1.98 -1.54 10.45
C ASN A 14 -0.73 -1.56 9.58
N MET A 15 0.43 -1.24 10.13
CA MET A 15 1.68 -1.21 9.37
C MET A 15 2.02 -2.55 8.76
N VAL A 16 2.00 -3.62 9.56
CA VAL A 16 2.21 -5.00 9.10
C VAL A 16 1.30 -5.31 7.91
N HIS A 17 0.00 -5.06 8.05
CA HIS A 17 -0.95 -5.50 7.03
C HIS A 17 -1.02 -4.60 5.80
N VAL A 18 -0.76 -3.29 5.91
CA VAL A 18 -0.58 -2.45 4.71
C VAL A 18 0.68 -2.92 3.96
N HIS A 19 1.78 -3.20 4.65
CA HIS A 19 3.01 -3.69 4.03
C HIS A 19 2.83 -5.05 3.33
N ASP A 20 2.08 -5.96 3.95
CA ASP A 20 1.69 -7.23 3.31
C ASP A 20 0.95 -7.00 1.99
N THR A 21 0.07 -5.98 1.91
CA THR A 21 -0.64 -5.69 0.66
C THR A 21 0.31 -5.32 -0.49
N PHE A 22 1.40 -4.61 -0.21
CA PHE A 22 2.40 -4.26 -1.22
C PHE A 22 3.20 -5.47 -1.66
N LYS A 23 3.55 -6.37 -0.73
CA LYS A 23 4.23 -7.63 -1.04
C LYS A 23 3.36 -8.53 -1.91
N PHE A 24 2.07 -8.67 -1.61
CA PHE A 24 1.15 -9.43 -2.46
C PHE A 24 0.93 -8.78 -3.84
N GLY A 25 0.90 -7.45 -3.88
CA GLY A 25 0.83 -6.70 -5.14
C GLY A 25 2.04 -7.00 -6.02
N TYR A 26 3.25 -6.93 -5.46
CA TYR A 26 4.50 -7.31 -6.13
C TYR A 26 4.45 -8.74 -6.68
N GLU A 27 4.10 -9.73 -5.84
CA GLU A 27 4.03 -11.14 -6.27
C GLU A 27 3.09 -11.32 -7.46
N SER A 28 1.93 -10.66 -7.41
CA SER A 28 0.97 -10.73 -8.50
C SER A 28 1.46 -10.05 -9.78
N ILE A 29 2.08 -8.86 -9.68
CA ILE A 29 2.64 -8.18 -10.85
C ILE A 29 3.74 -9.03 -11.49
N MET A 30 4.67 -9.55 -10.69
CA MET A 30 5.77 -10.39 -11.17
C MET A 30 5.28 -11.64 -11.88
N LYS A 31 4.23 -12.29 -11.36
CA LYS A 31 3.57 -13.42 -12.02
C LYS A 31 2.92 -13.03 -13.35
N ASN A 32 2.27 -11.87 -13.43
CA ASN A 32 1.51 -11.46 -14.61
C ASN A 32 2.38 -10.81 -15.70
N LEU A 33 3.60 -10.35 -15.38
CA LEU A 33 4.57 -9.91 -16.38
C LEU A 33 4.97 -11.05 -17.34
N ASP A 34 4.95 -12.29 -16.87
CA ASP A 34 5.25 -13.47 -17.70
C ASP A 34 3.98 -14.08 -18.35
N ASN A 35 2.79 -13.45 -18.18
CA ASN A 35 1.51 -13.91 -18.72
C ASN A 35 1.18 -13.20 -20.05
N PRO A 36 1.15 -13.89 -21.21
CA PRO A 36 0.88 -13.27 -22.52
C PRO A 36 -0.48 -12.59 -22.65
N THR A 37 -1.48 -13.02 -21.87
CA THR A 37 -2.80 -12.35 -21.88
C THR A 37 -2.70 -10.99 -21.20
N ALA A 38 -1.99 -10.91 -20.07
CA ALA A 38 -1.80 -9.68 -19.31
C ALA A 38 -0.90 -8.69 -20.07
N THR A 39 0.16 -9.17 -20.71
CA THR A 39 1.10 -8.34 -21.46
C THR A 39 0.71 -8.12 -22.94
N GLY A 40 -0.42 -8.67 -23.37
CA GLY A 40 -0.95 -8.57 -24.73
C GLY A 40 -2.36 -7.97 -24.75
N GLU A 41 -3.37 -8.82 -24.91
CA GLU A 41 -4.76 -8.40 -25.14
C GLU A 41 -5.35 -7.56 -23.99
N ASP A 42 -4.95 -7.84 -22.74
CA ASP A 42 -5.50 -7.18 -21.54
C ASP A 42 -4.54 -6.14 -20.94
N LEU A 43 -3.52 -5.73 -21.70
CA LEU A 43 -2.46 -4.81 -21.26
C LEU A 43 -2.95 -3.51 -20.61
N PRO A 44 -3.98 -2.81 -21.12
CA PRO A 44 -4.46 -1.59 -20.46
C PRO A 44 -4.99 -1.83 -19.05
N ASN A 45 -5.59 -3.00 -18.77
CA ASN A 45 -6.04 -3.35 -17.43
C ASN A 45 -4.87 -3.74 -16.53
N PHE A 46 -3.87 -4.44 -17.09
CA PHE A 46 -2.68 -4.82 -16.35
C PHE A 46 -1.84 -3.60 -15.95
N LEU A 47 -1.62 -2.65 -16.87
CA LEU A 47 -0.94 -1.38 -16.58
C LEU A 47 -1.68 -0.57 -15.51
N GLY A 48 -3.02 -0.49 -15.60
CA GLY A 48 -3.83 0.16 -14.57
C GLY A 48 -3.71 -0.49 -13.19
N TYR A 49 -3.61 -1.82 -13.14
CA TYR A 49 -3.35 -2.56 -11.89
C TYR A 49 -1.95 -2.27 -11.34
N CYS A 50 -0.91 -2.25 -12.19
CA CYS A 50 0.45 -1.86 -11.77
C CYS A 50 0.51 -0.42 -11.25
N LEU A 51 -0.18 0.51 -11.91
CA LEU A 51 -0.30 1.90 -11.45
C LEU A 51 -1.06 2.01 -10.12
N ALA A 52 -2.07 1.17 -9.88
CA ALA A 52 -2.76 1.11 -8.59
C ALA A 52 -1.83 0.68 -7.46
N TRP A 53 -0.92 -0.27 -7.70
CA TRP A 53 0.11 -0.68 -6.75
C TRP A 53 1.08 0.47 -6.44
N VAL A 54 1.62 1.12 -7.48
CA VAL A 54 2.51 2.28 -7.32
C VAL A 54 1.83 3.43 -6.56
N THR A 55 0.60 3.79 -6.95
CA THR A 55 -0.19 4.84 -6.29
C THR A 55 -0.42 4.52 -4.81
N SER A 56 -0.62 3.24 -4.47
CA SER A 56 -0.86 2.83 -3.08
C SER A 56 0.41 2.94 -2.22
N ILE A 57 1.58 2.65 -2.79
CA ILE A 57 2.88 2.83 -2.13
C ILE A 57 3.16 4.32 -1.87
N ILE A 58 2.98 5.16 -2.89
CA ILE A 58 3.17 6.62 -2.77
C ILE A 58 2.24 7.18 -1.69
N HIS A 59 0.95 6.84 -1.76
CA HIS A 59 -0.05 7.31 -0.81
C HIS A 59 0.26 6.94 0.64
N HIS A 60 0.77 5.72 0.86
CA HIS A 60 1.16 5.23 2.18
C HIS A 60 2.33 6.03 2.76
N HIS A 61 3.44 6.12 2.03
CA HIS A 61 4.62 6.86 2.48
C HIS A 61 4.35 8.36 2.65
N ASP A 62 3.54 8.99 1.79
CA ASP A 62 3.14 10.39 1.93
C ASP A 62 2.42 10.66 3.27
N ILE A 63 1.58 9.73 3.71
CA ILE A 63 0.85 9.83 4.98
C ILE A 63 1.80 9.66 6.17
N GLU A 64 2.77 8.75 6.07
CA GLU A 64 3.76 8.55 7.11
C GLU A 64 4.61 9.80 7.33
N GLU A 65 5.13 10.37 6.24
CA GLU A 65 5.92 11.60 6.26
C GLU A 65 5.12 12.80 6.78
N GLU A 66 3.81 12.87 6.51
CA GLU A 66 2.96 13.96 6.96
C GLU A 66 2.55 13.86 8.45
N ALA A 67 2.35 12.65 8.95
CA ALA A 67 1.65 12.43 10.22
C ALA A 67 2.33 11.46 11.18
N VAL A 68 2.93 10.38 10.69
CA VAL A 68 3.47 9.31 11.54
C VAL A 68 4.89 9.66 11.99
N PHE A 69 5.82 9.87 11.06
CA PHE A 69 7.21 10.19 11.39
C PHE A 69 7.37 11.48 12.20
N PRO A 70 6.69 12.60 11.89
CA PRO A 70 6.78 13.80 12.72
C PRO A 70 6.35 13.59 14.17
N PHE A 71 5.39 12.67 14.40
CA PHE A 71 4.95 12.32 15.75
C PHE A 71 5.95 11.39 16.44
N LEU A 72 6.39 10.33 15.77
CA LEU A 72 7.32 9.35 16.35
C LEU A 72 8.70 9.94 16.63
N ASN A 73 9.18 10.85 15.78
CA ASN A 73 10.45 11.56 15.94
C ASN A 73 10.51 12.46 17.19
N GLN A 74 9.39 12.66 17.91
CA GLN A 74 9.40 13.34 19.20
C GLN A 74 10.13 12.53 20.29
N LYS A 75 10.15 11.18 20.18
CA LYS A 75 10.73 10.29 21.20
C LYS A 75 11.50 9.09 20.64
N MET A 76 11.47 8.88 19.33
CA MET A 76 12.19 7.83 18.59
C MET A 76 12.97 8.48 17.44
N ASP A 77 13.81 7.73 16.73
CA ASP A 77 14.63 8.26 15.63
C ASP A 77 14.30 7.57 14.31
N PHE A 78 13.33 8.11 13.57
CA PHE A 78 12.87 7.60 12.27
C PHE A 78 13.64 8.17 11.07
N SER A 79 14.81 8.79 11.30
CA SER A 79 15.60 9.38 10.21
C SER A 79 16.10 8.35 9.18
N GLY A 80 16.27 7.09 9.58
CA GLY A 80 16.64 6.00 8.69
C GLY A 80 15.49 5.60 7.75
N GLU A 81 14.28 5.54 8.27
CA GLU A 81 13.05 5.26 7.52
C GLU A 81 12.75 6.40 6.55
N GLU A 82 12.87 7.66 6.99
CA GLU A 82 12.74 8.84 6.12
C GLU A 82 13.77 8.86 4.98
N GLU A 83 15.00 8.42 5.22
CA GLU A 83 16.00 8.31 4.16
C GLU A 83 15.66 7.17 3.19
N ALA A 84 15.15 6.04 3.68
CA ALA A 84 14.71 4.93 2.84
C ALA A 84 13.56 5.34 1.90
N HIS A 85 12.63 6.19 2.37
CA HIS A 85 11.55 6.73 1.54
C HIS A 85 12.08 7.46 0.32
N LYS A 86 13.20 8.18 0.39
CA LYS A 86 13.76 8.91 -0.78
C LYS A 86 14.16 7.96 -1.90
N ALA A 87 14.79 6.83 -1.55
CA ALA A 87 15.15 5.81 -2.54
C ALA A 87 13.91 5.14 -3.14
N ILE A 88 12.88 4.90 -2.30
CA ILE A 88 11.62 4.32 -2.74
C ILE A 88 10.89 5.29 -3.68
N HIS A 89 10.74 6.56 -3.31
CA HIS A 89 10.15 7.64 -4.13
C HIS A 89 10.84 7.75 -5.49
N ALA A 90 12.17 7.75 -5.53
CA ALA A 90 12.91 7.75 -6.79
C ALA A 90 12.61 6.51 -7.65
N GLY A 91 12.48 5.33 -7.03
CA GLY A 91 12.14 4.09 -7.73
C GLY A 91 10.71 4.08 -8.27
N VAL A 92 9.73 4.51 -7.47
CA VAL A 92 8.33 4.60 -7.89
C VAL A 92 8.13 5.65 -8.97
N ASP A 93 8.82 6.79 -8.93
CA ASP A 93 8.75 7.83 -9.98
C ASP A 93 9.18 7.28 -11.35
N VAL A 94 10.29 6.52 -11.36
CA VAL A 94 10.83 5.90 -12.58
C VAL A 94 9.88 4.85 -13.15
N LEU A 95 9.32 4.01 -12.27
CA LEU A 95 8.36 2.98 -12.65
C LEU A 95 7.03 3.59 -13.11
N GLU A 96 6.48 4.54 -12.36
CA GLU A 96 5.23 5.24 -12.68
C GLU A 96 5.31 5.88 -14.06
N LYS A 97 6.39 6.62 -14.34
CA LYS A 97 6.62 7.23 -15.65
C LYS A 97 6.62 6.18 -16.76
N THR A 98 7.28 5.04 -16.54
CA THR A 98 7.35 3.96 -17.54
C THR A 98 5.98 3.35 -17.79
N LEU A 99 5.19 3.13 -16.74
CA LEU A 99 3.83 2.60 -16.82
C LEU A 99 2.88 3.60 -17.49
N LEU A 100 2.97 4.90 -17.18
CA LEU A 100 2.16 5.95 -17.80
C LEU A 100 2.48 6.13 -19.29
N GLU A 101 3.75 6.06 -19.67
CA GLU A 101 4.15 6.07 -21.09
C GLU A 101 3.57 4.88 -21.85
N ALA A 102 3.62 3.68 -21.26
CA ALA A 102 3.01 2.48 -21.83
C ALA A 102 1.47 2.54 -21.85
N GLN A 103 0.85 3.17 -20.86
CA GLN A 103 -0.61 3.36 -20.77
C GLN A 103 -1.12 4.31 -21.85
N ALA A 104 -0.32 5.32 -22.22
CA ALA A 104 -0.60 6.26 -23.30
C ALA A 104 -0.32 5.67 -24.69
N ASP A 105 0.69 4.80 -24.80
CA ASP A 105 1.09 4.11 -26.03
C ASP A 105 1.58 2.70 -25.71
N ASN A 106 0.71 1.71 -25.89
CA ASN A 106 0.97 0.30 -25.60
C ASN A 106 2.22 -0.25 -26.32
N THR A 107 2.67 0.36 -27.43
CA THR A 107 3.87 -0.09 -28.15
C THR A 107 5.17 0.20 -27.38
N LYS A 108 5.12 1.06 -26.37
CA LYS A 108 6.24 1.38 -25.47
C LYS A 108 6.35 0.42 -24.29
N PHE A 109 5.39 -0.49 -24.13
CA PHE A 109 5.44 -1.47 -23.06
C PHE A 109 6.57 -2.47 -23.32
N ASP A 110 7.47 -2.59 -22.35
CA ASP A 110 8.53 -3.58 -22.32
C ASP A 110 8.45 -4.31 -20.98
N ALA A 111 7.99 -5.57 -21.03
CA ALA A 111 7.82 -6.39 -19.84
C ALA A 111 9.15 -6.63 -19.10
N ALA A 112 10.27 -6.76 -19.81
CA ALA A 112 11.58 -6.97 -19.19
C ALA A 112 12.05 -5.70 -18.47
N LYS A 113 11.85 -4.53 -19.09
CA LYS A 113 12.14 -3.24 -18.45
C LYS A 113 11.29 -3.01 -17.19
N VAL A 114 9.99 -3.26 -17.26
CA VAL A 114 9.09 -3.11 -16.10
C VAL A 114 9.47 -4.10 -14.99
N LYS A 115 9.81 -5.34 -15.34
CA LYS A 115 10.29 -6.36 -14.39
C LYS A 115 11.55 -5.91 -13.67
N ASP A 116 12.53 -5.42 -14.41
CA ASP A 116 13.80 -4.90 -13.90
C ASP A 116 13.58 -3.71 -12.94
N GLN A 117 12.74 -2.74 -13.31
CA GLN A 117 12.41 -1.61 -12.45
C GLN A 117 11.71 -2.02 -11.15
N ILE A 118 10.78 -2.98 -11.22
CA ILE A 118 10.08 -3.50 -10.04
C ILE A 118 11.04 -4.26 -9.13
N GLN A 119 11.98 -5.02 -9.69
CA GLN A 119 13.00 -5.73 -8.91
C GLN A 119 13.96 -4.75 -8.22
N GLN A 120 14.44 -3.72 -8.92
CA GLN A 120 15.26 -2.66 -8.33
C GLN A 120 14.53 -1.88 -7.23
N LEU A 121 13.25 -1.56 -7.44
CA LEU A 121 12.42 -0.95 -6.40
C LEU A 121 12.30 -1.88 -5.18
N ALA A 122 12.10 -3.18 -5.39
CA ALA A 122 11.95 -4.16 -4.30
C ALA A 122 13.22 -4.30 -3.44
N GLU A 123 14.40 -4.08 -4.00
CA GLU A 123 15.68 -4.06 -3.25
C GLU A 123 15.72 -2.98 -2.17
N HIS A 124 14.95 -1.89 -2.33
CA HIS A 124 14.80 -0.83 -1.33
C HIS A 124 13.53 -0.97 -0.52
N LEU A 125 12.41 -1.27 -1.20
CA LEU A 125 11.08 -1.32 -0.59
C LEU A 125 11.02 -2.41 0.49
N PHE A 126 11.37 -3.66 0.19
CA PHE A 126 11.14 -4.75 1.14
C PHE A 126 11.98 -4.65 2.42
N PRO A 127 13.29 -4.32 2.36
CA PRO A 127 14.05 -4.08 3.58
C PRO A 127 13.48 -2.95 4.43
N HIS A 128 12.99 -1.87 3.79
CA HIS A 128 12.33 -0.77 4.50
C HIS A 128 11.03 -1.23 5.18
N LEU A 129 10.14 -1.92 4.46
CA LEU A 129 8.88 -2.42 5.02
C LEU A 129 9.11 -3.31 6.26
N ASP A 130 10.16 -4.13 6.24
CA ASP A 130 10.52 -5.01 7.37
C ASP A 130 11.20 -4.25 8.52
N ALA A 131 12.07 -3.29 8.20
CA ALA A 131 12.78 -2.48 9.18
C ALA A 131 11.81 -1.58 9.96
N GLU A 132 10.87 -0.95 9.27
CA GLU A 132 9.89 -0.07 9.90
C GLU A 132 8.96 -0.83 10.84
N VAL A 133 8.42 -1.99 10.41
CA VAL A 133 7.61 -2.86 11.28
C VAL A 133 8.37 -3.20 12.56
N LYS A 134 9.65 -3.57 12.42
CA LYS A 134 10.51 -3.87 13.57
C LYS A 134 10.75 -2.64 14.45
N HIS A 135 10.92 -1.46 13.87
CA HIS A 135 11.12 -0.23 14.63
C HIS A 135 9.85 0.18 15.39
N LEU A 136 8.68 -0.12 14.80
CA LEU A 136 7.36 0.09 15.39
C LEU A 136 6.93 -1.03 16.35
N GLU A 137 7.83 -1.93 16.75
CA GLU A 137 7.52 -3.00 17.69
C GLU A 137 6.85 -2.42 18.95
N PRO A 138 5.67 -2.94 19.36
CA PRO A 138 4.90 -2.30 20.42
C PRO A 138 5.65 -2.15 21.74
N ALA A 139 6.60 -3.04 22.02
CA ALA A 139 7.44 -2.96 23.21
C ALA A 139 8.35 -1.72 23.19
N ASP A 140 8.95 -1.42 22.04
CA ASP A 140 9.88 -0.30 21.87
C ASP A 140 9.14 1.04 21.85
N VAL A 141 8.01 1.11 21.15
CA VAL A 141 7.15 2.31 21.14
C VAL A 141 6.58 2.60 22.53
N LYS A 142 6.15 1.56 23.28
CA LYS A 142 5.70 1.73 24.68
C LYS A 142 6.84 2.21 25.59
N LYS A 143 8.06 1.72 25.37
CA LYS A 143 9.26 2.13 26.12
C LYS A 143 9.66 3.58 25.84
N ALA A 144 9.40 4.10 24.64
CA ALA A 144 9.60 5.52 24.31
C ALA A 144 8.69 6.46 25.14
N GLY A 145 7.60 5.94 25.71
CA GLY A 145 6.81 6.65 26.72
C GLY A 145 5.91 7.74 26.15
N PHE A 146 5.32 7.53 24.97
CA PHE A 146 4.26 8.39 24.42
C PHE A 146 3.03 8.42 25.34
N ASP A 147 2.36 9.57 25.42
CA ASP A 147 1.05 9.62 26.07
C ASP A 147 0.02 8.85 25.22
N GLU A 148 -0.79 8.02 25.87
CA GLU A 148 -1.76 7.17 25.17
C GLU A 148 -2.84 8.00 24.46
N GLY A 149 -3.25 9.13 25.05
CA GLY A 149 -4.23 10.04 24.47
C GLY A 149 -3.70 10.74 23.23
N GLU A 150 -2.46 11.22 23.27
CA GLU A 150 -1.76 11.78 22.11
C GLU A 150 -1.59 10.74 20.99
N PHE A 151 -1.18 9.52 21.34
CA PHE A 151 -1.03 8.42 20.38
C PHE A 151 -2.36 8.05 19.72
N LYS A 152 -3.43 7.98 20.51
CA LYS A 152 -4.79 7.75 20.00
C LYS A 152 -5.24 8.88 19.05
N ALA A 153 -4.90 10.13 19.36
CA ALA A 153 -5.19 11.26 18.50
C ALA A 153 -4.40 11.20 17.18
N MET A 154 -3.15 10.75 17.22
CA MET A 154 -2.34 10.47 16.02
C MET A 154 -2.97 9.37 15.16
N ASN A 155 -3.37 8.23 15.75
CA ASN A 155 -4.07 7.17 15.00
C ASN A 155 -5.36 7.68 14.35
N ALA A 156 -6.15 8.48 15.05
CA ALA A 156 -7.37 9.07 14.48
C ALA A 156 -7.07 10.05 13.33
N ARG A 157 -5.96 10.80 13.41
CA ARG A 157 -5.48 11.64 12.31
C ARG A 157 -5.06 10.79 11.11
N LEU A 158 -4.31 9.72 11.35
CA LEU A 158 -3.88 8.75 10.34
C LEU A 158 -5.08 8.15 9.60
N ASP A 159 -6.07 7.63 10.33
CA ASP A 159 -7.31 7.08 9.75
C ASP A 159 -8.03 8.09 8.87
N LYS A 160 -8.08 9.37 9.30
CA LYS A 160 -8.72 10.43 8.53
C LYS A 160 -7.95 10.75 7.25
N LEU A 161 -6.62 10.80 7.31
CA LEU A 161 -5.79 11.06 6.13
C LEU A 161 -5.95 9.92 5.11
N ALA A 162 -5.87 8.67 5.54
CA ALA A 162 -6.08 7.49 4.70
C ALA A 162 -7.48 7.45 4.05
N GLN A 163 -8.50 8.03 4.70
CA GLN A 163 -9.86 8.10 4.17
C GLN A 163 -10.11 9.27 3.22
N THR A 164 -9.31 10.33 3.29
CA THR A 164 -9.60 11.61 2.61
C THR A 164 -8.59 12.00 1.56
N LYS A 165 -7.38 11.43 1.59
CA LYS A 165 -6.36 11.63 0.57
C LYS A 165 -6.39 10.50 -0.46
N GLY A 166 -6.08 10.83 -1.71
CA GLY A 166 -6.01 9.87 -2.81
C GLY A 166 -7.36 9.50 -3.43
N ASP A 167 -7.32 8.69 -4.49
CA ASP A 167 -8.51 8.26 -5.22
C ASP A 167 -9.17 7.03 -4.55
N PRO A 168 -10.37 7.16 -3.94
CA PRO A 168 -11.05 6.03 -3.31
C PRO A 168 -11.47 4.94 -4.30
N PHE A 169 -11.55 5.23 -5.60
CA PHE A 169 -11.85 4.24 -6.63
C PHE A 169 -10.65 3.33 -6.95
N VAL A 170 -9.45 3.71 -6.53
CA VAL A 170 -8.22 2.92 -6.71
C VAL A 170 -7.76 2.33 -5.37
N LEU A 171 -7.53 3.18 -4.38
CA LEU A 171 -6.90 2.79 -3.11
C LEU A 171 -7.75 1.81 -2.29
N VAL A 172 -9.06 2.07 -2.19
CA VAL A 172 -9.94 1.23 -1.38
C VAL A 172 -10.11 -0.16 -2.00
N PRO A 173 -10.41 -0.31 -3.31
CA PRO A 173 -10.37 -1.60 -3.97
C PRO A 173 -9.00 -2.29 -3.88
N PHE A 174 -7.89 -1.56 -4.03
CA PHE A 174 -6.55 -2.12 -3.94
C PHE A 174 -6.32 -2.78 -2.57
N ILE A 175 -6.47 -2.03 -1.47
CA ILE A 175 -6.29 -2.58 -0.11
C ILE A 175 -7.22 -3.78 0.11
N LYS A 176 -8.48 -3.67 -0.30
CA LYS A 176 -9.47 -4.75 -0.13
C LYS A 176 -9.07 -6.03 -0.88
N ALA A 177 -8.62 -5.91 -2.12
CA ALA A 177 -8.25 -7.04 -2.98
C ALA A 177 -6.90 -7.68 -2.60
N HIS A 178 -6.11 -7.00 -1.76
CA HIS A 178 -4.82 -7.47 -1.24
C HIS A 178 -4.87 -7.80 0.25
N THR A 179 -6.04 -7.71 0.88
CA THR A 179 -6.26 -8.18 2.25
C THR A 179 -6.64 -9.65 2.24
N PRO A 180 -5.91 -10.54 2.94
CA PRO A 180 -6.27 -11.95 3.06
C PRO A 180 -7.69 -12.18 3.62
N PRO A 181 -8.43 -13.20 3.15
CA PRO A 181 -9.83 -13.43 3.52
C PRO A 181 -10.12 -13.46 5.02
N GLU A 182 -9.18 -13.97 5.82
CA GLU A 182 -9.24 -14.04 7.27
C GLU A 182 -9.20 -12.67 7.97
N LEU A 183 -8.59 -11.65 7.34
CA LEU A 183 -8.53 -10.28 7.84
C LEU A 183 -9.69 -9.43 7.34
N GLN A 184 -10.23 -9.74 6.15
CA GLN A 184 -11.28 -8.96 5.48
C GLN A 184 -12.57 -8.80 6.30
N SER A 185 -12.74 -9.50 7.42
CA SER A 185 -13.90 -9.34 8.29
C SER A 185 -13.81 -8.15 9.25
N TYR A 186 -12.59 -7.72 9.62
CA TYR A 186 -12.33 -6.68 10.62
C TYR A 186 -11.22 -5.69 10.23
N TRP A 187 -10.52 -5.92 9.12
CA TRP A 187 -9.49 -5.01 8.60
C TRP A 187 -9.63 -4.81 7.08
N PRO A 188 -9.43 -3.58 6.56
CA PRO A 188 -9.44 -2.32 7.32
C PRO A 188 -10.75 -2.11 8.09
N ASN A 189 -10.71 -1.35 9.18
CA ASN A 189 -11.89 -1.14 10.02
C ASN A 189 -12.91 -0.23 9.32
N MET A 190 -13.79 -0.85 8.53
CA MET A 190 -14.81 -0.19 7.73
C MET A 190 -16.22 -0.64 8.12
N PRO A 191 -17.22 0.26 8.05
CA PRO A 191 -18.61 -0.11 8.21
C PRO A 191 -19.00 -1.26 7.26
N TRP A 192 -19.84 -2.19 7.74
CA TRP A 192 -20.18 -3.39 6.97
C TRP A 192 -20.77 -3.08 5.59
N TYR A 193 -21.57 -2.01 5.46
CA TYR A 193 -22.19 -1.61 4.19
C TYR A 193 -21.17 -1.06 3.21
N LEU A 194 -20.13 -0.36 3.69
CA LEU A 194 -19.03 0.09 2.84
C LEU A 194 -18.32 -1.14 2.28
N ARG A 195 -17.95 -2.07 3.16
CA ARG A 195 -17.19 -3.28 2.84
C ARG A 195 -17.92 -4.28 1.95
N LYS A 196 -19.23 -4.45 2.12
CA LYS A 196 -20.03 -5.49 1.44
C LYS A 196 -20.84 -4.96 0.26
N ILE A 197 -21.06 -3.64 0.17
CA ILE A 197 -21.92 -3.06 -0.86
C ILE A 197 -21.16 -2.01 -1.67
N VAL A 198 -20.68 -0.94 -1.03
CA VAL A 198 -20.10 0.20 -1.76
C VAL A 198 -18.80 -0.19 -2.48
N ILE A 199 -17.88 -0.88 -1.79
CA ILE A 199 -16.60 -1.27 -2.40
C ILE A 199 -16.78 -2.17 -3.63
N PRO A 200 -17.45 -3.35 -3.54
CA PRO A 200 -17.55 -4.25 -4.69
C PRO A 200 -18.40 -3.69 -5.83
N TYR A 201 -19.50 -2.97 -5.53
CA TYR A 201 -20.47 -2.58 -6.56
C TYR A 201 -20.33 -1.15 -7.07
N ILE A 202 -19.60 -0.27 -6.37
CA ILE A 202 -19.39 1.13 -6.77
C ILE A 202 -17.91 1.39 -7.03
N PHE A 203 -17.05 1.24 -6.01
CA PHE A 203 -15.64 1.63 -6.14
C PHE A 203 -14.86 0.71 -7.09
N ALA A 204 -14.89 -0.59 -6.82
CA ALA A 204 -14.17 -1.57 -7.64
C ALA A 204 -14.75 -1.68 -9.07
N ARG A 205 -16.04 -1.37 -9.25
CA ARG A 205 -16.71 -1.42 -10.56
C ARG A 205 -16.11 -0.43 -11.56
N ARG A 206 -15.61 0.74 -11.10
CA ARG A 206 -15.01 1.78 -11.95
C ARG A 206 -13.84 1.25 -12.78
N TYR A 207 -13.02 0.40 -12.16
CA TYR A 207 -11.82 -0.19 -12.74
C TYR A 207 -11.83 -1.72 -12.63
N SER A 208 -12.98 -2.34 -12.91
CA SER A 208 -13.18 -3.78 -12.67
C SER A 208 -12.17 -4.68 -13.39
N GLY A 209 -11.58 -4.20 -14.49
CA GLY A 209 -10.53 -4.92 -15.22
C GLY A 209 -9.21 -5.03 -14.46
N TYR A 210 -8.87 -4.06 -13.59
CA TYR A 210 -7.61 -4.08 -12.83
C TYR A 210 -7.60 -5.24 -11.83
N TRP A 211 -8.74 -5.46 -11.18
CA TRP A 211 -8.87 -6.40 -10.07
C TRP A 211 -8.84 -7.88 -10.50
N LYS A 212 -8.80 -8.17 -11.81
CA LYS A 212 -8.51 -9.52 -12.34
C LYS A 212 -7.14 -10.03 -11.91
N TYR A 213 -6.20 -9.12 -11.67
CA TYR A 213 -4.84 -9.43 -11.26
C TYR A 213 -4.66 -9.37 -9.75
N ALA A 214 -5.68 -9.03 -8.97
CA ALA A 214 -5.54 -9.03 -7.52
C ALA A 214 -5.44 -10.47 -6.96
N PRO A 215 -4.73 -10.68 -5.83
CA PRO A 215 -4.60 -12.00 -5.21
C PRO A 215 -5.91 -12.49 -4.60
N TYR A 216 -6.80 -11.58 -4.17
CA TYR A 216 -8.07 -11.92 -3.54
C TYR A 216 -9.26 -11.21 -4.22
N PRO A 217 -10.46 -11.82 -4.19
CA PRO A 217 -11.67 -11.17 -4.66
C PRO A 217 -12.06 -9.99 -3.75
N ILE A 218 -12.70 -9.00 -4.36
CA ILE A 218 -13.26 -7.81 -3.68
C ILE A 218 -14.66 -8.09 -3.14
#